data_AF-A0A7Y5DT31-F1
#
_entry.id   AF-A0A7Y5DT31-F1
#
_cell.length_a   1.000
_cell.length_b   1.000
_cell.length_c   1.000
_cell.angle_alpha   90.00
_cell.angle_beta   90.00
_cell.angle_gamma   90.00
#
_symmetry.space_group_name_H-M   'P 1'
#
loop_
_entity.id
_entity.type
_entity.pdbx_description
1 polymer ?
#
loop_
_entity_poly.entity_id
_entity_poly.type
_entity_poly.pdbx_seq_one_letter_code
_entity_poly.pdbx_strand_id
1 'polypeptide(L)'
;MSTISLTSVQHSLNSLGVQLILNGTIIDSICDVLDFKIECDGHQTIGQTIILWTTFPNGTWSLTIQTECLCNERILIYAKCAEEAYQYLQTIPPIPCCCPTLELTKIKIGRCVNGIQQVSFDYIITPSTNPRCPDIVGTLNISSFGNFLGLSIPIGPLMNNVSGLSLPAGHTYTVTLTLATPSDCPPINVDLIIPACDDCCPQLDLQTNIGECDANGNRPVIFTYTITPSLNTNCPLINATLVIPNTPNILISLSSSSPYTNSITVLCQPGVYTASLIVNTPINCAGKTINFIISPSCPTAIVKRKVRDCDADYDKRHMLVKADITSPCGDTISAELEVDGQIIASDFGPSPLTLEGEADFECSHQPVLVKVTGCPNIPEEICVPDCESVWCSIKRGLLLTALGSAVILWMLFAVHAAISGVLFWVIPVKNILLWKAVIMSIFALILLFTWLPCIKNCWKCKLLLILWQLILVILCGLFFLIKGFFEYLVLAYSVSGFWLYLLLILILVVVIVLFIIIVILLFNFWKSICCPQKCTRLEELYLAFVIGFGSALVAALNITEIWQDFRWQPIAWAVGLFILLFYLIYVHNCNNPDEWE
;
A
#
# COMPACT_ATOMS: atom_id res chain seq x y z
N MET A 1 75.83 45.14 3.63
CA MET A 1 75.68 43.68 3.78
C MET A 1 76.59 43.26 4.89
N SER A 2 76.01 43.21 6.08
CA SER A 2 76.66 42.65 7.26
C SER A 2 76.77 41.14 7.08
N THR A 3 77.92 40.55 7.40
CA THR A 3 78.02 39.08 7.38
C THR A 3 77.65 38.57 8.76
N ILE A 4 76.51 37.87 8.87
CA ILE A 4 76.05 37.24 10.11
C ILE A 4 76.52 35.79 10.11
N SER A 5 77.19 35.34 11.17
CA SER A 5 77.62 33.94 11.32
C SER A 5 77.19 33.36 12.67
N LEU A 6 76.59 32.18 12.66
CA LEU A 6 76.35 31.38 13.87
C LEU A 6 77.65 30.70 14.31
N THR A 7 78.01 30.86 15.58
CA THR A 7 79.18 30.20 16.20
C THR A 7 78.78 28.93 16.94
N SER A 8 77.57 28.89 17.53
CA SER A 8 77.02 27.67 18.13
C SER A 8 75.51 27.70 18.18
N VAL A 9 74.91 26.53 17.99
CA VAL A 9 73.48 26.29 18.19
C VAL A 9 73.32 25.17 19.21
N GLN A 10 72.71 25.47 20.34
CA GLN A 10 72.29 24.47 21.32
C GLN A 10 70.77 24.38 21.32
N HIS A 11 70.23 23.21 21.63
CA HIS A 11 68.80 23.01 21.73
C HIS A 11 68.46 22.14 22.94
N SER A 12 67.31 22.43 23.56
CA SER A 12 66.70 21.62 24.60
C SER A 12 65.19 21.55 24.37
N LEU A 13 64.61 20.36 24.57
CA LEU A 13 63.17 20.18 24.57
C LEU A 13 62.62 20.55 25.95
N ASN A 14 61.57 21.36 25.98
CA ASN A 14 60.79 21.63 27.19
C ASN A 14 59.29 21.43 26.89
N SER A 15 58.42 21.61 27.88
CA SER A 15 56.97 21.42 27.73
C SER A 15 56.28 22.43 26.80
N LEU A 16 57.01 23.40 26.25
CA LEU A 16 56.50 24.45 25.36
C LEU A 16 57.11 24.34 23.95
N GLY A 17 57.81 23.24 23.63
CA GLY A 17 58.48 23.00 22.35
C GLY A 17 60.01 22.98 22.42
N VAL A 18 60.67 23.32 21.31
CA VAL A 18 62.14 23.32 21.23
C VAL A 18 62.67 24.70 21.60
N GLN A 19 63.44 24.77 22.68
CA GLN A 19 64.22 25.94 23.05
C GLN A 19 65.58 25.92 22.35
N LEU A 20 65.88 26.94 21.55
CA LEU A 20 67.15 27.13 20.86
C LEU A 20 67.97 28.20 21.56
N ILE A 21 69.25 27.93 21.82
CA ILE A 21 70.23 28.92 22.25
C ILE A 21 71.20 29.13 21.09
N LEU A 22 71.08 30.29 20.45
CA LEU A 22 71.84 30.71 19.29
C LEU A 22 72.93 31.67 19.73
N ASN A 23 74.19 31.35 19.41
CA ASN A 23 75.31 32.27 19.57
C ASN A 23 75.93 32.55 18.21
N GLY A 24 76.36 33.78 17.98
CA GLY A 24 76.98 34.16 16.72
C GLY A 24 77.80 35.42 16.80
N THR A 25 78.31 35.83 15.63
CA THR A 25 79.09 37.04 15.41
C THR A 25 78.58 37.79 14.19
N ILE A 26 78.73 39.11 14.19
CA ILE A 26 78.46 40.00 13.06
C ILE A 26 79.81 40.58 12.62
N ILE A 27 80.16 40.35 11.36
CA ILE A 27 81.44 40.75 10.77
C ILE A 27 81.17 41.88 9.75
N ASP A 28 82.04 42.90 9.76
CA ASP A 28 82.16 43.99 8.78
C ASP A 28 81.09 45.11 8.76
N SER A 29 80.18 45.21 9.75
CA SER A 29 79.33 46.42 9.91
C SER A 29 78.57 46.47 11.25
N ILE A 30 78.11 47.67 11.61
CA ILE A 30 77.21 47.92 12.75
C ILE A 30 75.80 47.50 12.33
N CYS A 31 75.19 46.60 13.09
CA CYS A 31 73.84 46.10 12.87
C CYS A 31 72.98 46.47 14.08
N ASP A 32 72.14 47.49 13.93
CA ASP A 32 71.34 48.03 15.04
C ASP A 32 70.12 47.13 15.37
N VAL A 33 69.64 46.37 14.40
CA VAL A 33 68.50 45.45 14.55
C VAL A 33 68.83 44.13 13.88
N LEU A 34 68.84 43.05 14.67
CA LEU A 34 69.04 41.69 14.20
C LEU A 34 67.71 40.94 14.27
N ASP A 35 67.18 40.58 13.11
CA ASP A 35 65.88 39.92 12.99
C ASP A 35 66.07 38.44 12.62
N PHE A 36 65.43 37.55 13.37
CA PHE A 36 65.53 36.10 13.17
C PHE A 36 64.23 35.55 12.61
N LYS A 37 64.37 34.64 11.66
CA LYS A 37 63.28 33.85 11.10
C LYS A 37 63.63 32.38 11.25
N ILE A 38 62.72 31.63 11.86
CA ILE A 38 62.83 30.18 12.02
C ILE A 38 61.77 29.54 11.13
N GLU A 39 62.16 28.51 10.38
CA GLU A 39 61.24 27.70 9.59
C GLU A 39 61.41 26.23 9.99
N CYS A 40 60.29 25.52 10.18
CA CYS A 40 60.28 24.10 10.50
C CYS A 40 59.75 23.34 9.27
N ASP A 41 60.58 22.53 8.60
CA ASP A 41 60.26 21.71 7.41
C ASP A 41 59.30 22.35 6.38
N GLY A 42 59.44 23.65 6.12
CA GLY A 42 58.65 24.41 5.14
C GLY A 42 57.42 25.12 5.69
N HIS A 43 57.09 24.94 6.97
CA HIS A 43 56.15 25.78 7.70
C HIS A 43 56.88 26.97 8.33
N GLN A 44 56.42 28.19 8.03
CA GLN A 44 56.91 29.40 8.69
C GLN A 44 56.34 29.49 10.10
N THR A 45 57.21 29.41 11.09
CA THR A 45 56.86 29.55 12.50
C THR A 45 57.58 30.77 13.04
N ILE A 46 56.86 31.90 13.01
CA ILE A 46 57.12 33.12 13.77
C ILE A 46 58.46 33.83 13.42
N GLY A 47 58.37 35.05 12.87
CA GLY A 47 59.48 36.00 12.91
C GLY A 47 59.56 36.62 14.31
N GLN A 48 60.67 36.39 15.02
CA GLN A 48 60.97 37.14 16.25
C GLN A 48 62.00 38.22 15.93
N THR A 49 61.53 39.46 15.89
CA THR A 49 62.40 40.63 15.76
C THR A 49 62.92 41.03 17.13
N ILE A 50 64.24 41.01 17.29
CA ILE A 50 64.90 41.44 18.52
C ILE A 50 65.62 42.74 18.23
N ILE A 51 65.17 43.79 18.89
CA ILE A 51 65.81 45.10 18.80
C ILE A 51 66.98 45.10 19.79
N LEU A 52 68.20 44.95 19.27
CA LEU A 52 69.42 44.97 20.08
C LEU A 52 69.88 46.42 20.21
N TRP A 53 69.39 47.13 21.24
CA TRP A 53 69.75 48.53 21.51
C TRP A 53 71.21 48.75 21.98
N THR A 54 72.08 47.76 21.85
CA THR A 54 73.47 47.84 22.32
C THR A 54 74.42 47.52 21.17
N THR A 55 75.26 48.49 20.80
CA THR A 55 76.43 48.26 19.94
C THR A 55 77.31 47.19 20.59
N PHE A 56 77.34 45.97 20.06
CA PHE A 56 78.26 44.93 20.51
C PHE A 56 79.68 45.33 20.12
N PRO A 57 80.57 45.71 21.06
CA PRO A 57 81.89 46.23 20.70
C PRO A 57 82.76 45.19 19.97
N ASN A 58 82.42 43.90 20.10
CA ASN A 58 83.14 42.77 19.52
C ASN A 58 82.27 41.95 18.54
N GLY A 59 81.08 42.45 18.16
CA GLY A 59 80.19 41.78 17.20
C GLY A 59 79.54 40.46 17.65
N THR A 60 79.80 39.95 18.87
CA THR A 60 79.23 38.69 19.38
C THR A 60 77.83 38.86 19.96
N TRP A 61 76.92 37.92 19.68
CA TRP A 61 75.54 37.90 20.21
C TRP A 61 75.15 36.51 20.74
N SER A 62 74.18 36.48 21.66
CA SER A 62 73.60 35.27 22.24
C SER A 62 72.10 35.45 22.43
N LEU A 63 71.30 34.47 22.04
CA LEU A 63 69.85 34.55 22.01
C LEU A 63 69.20 33.20 22.32
N THR A 64 68.18 33.22 23.18
CA THR A 64 67.34 32.07 23.45
C THR A 64 65.96 32.25 22.82
N ILE A 65 65.57 31.36 21.90
CA ILE A 65 64.28 31.38 21.20
C ILE A 65 63.50 30.11 21.57
N GLN A 66 62.22 30.27 21.90
CA GLN A 66 61.29 29.15 22.01
C GLN A 66 60.59 28.97 20.66
N THR A 67 60.70 27.78 20.06
CA THR A 67 60.10 27.48 18.76
C THR A 67 58.91 26.55 18.91
N GLU A 68 57.94 26.70 18.02
CA GLU A 68 56.78 25.81 17.86
C GLU A 68 57.04 24.65 16.89
N CYS A 69 58.31 24.41 16.51
CA CYS A 69 58.65 23.30 15.63
C CYS A 69 58.22 21.97 16.26
N LEU A 70 57.52 21.14 15.48
CA LEU A 70 57.15 19.81 15.91
C LEU A 70 58.40 18.91 15.92
N CYS A 71 58.35 17.87 16.74
CA CYS A 71 59.41 16.89 16.75
C CYS A 71 59.51 16.20 15.37
N ASN A 72 60.72 15.75 15.00
CA ASN A 72 61.13 15.27 13.68
C ASN A 72 61.12 16.31 12.54
N GLU A 73 60.84 17.59 12.81
CA GLU A 73 61.02 18.64 11.81
C GLU A 73 62.46 19.15 11.77
N ARG A 74 62.97 19.47 10.58
CA ARG A 74 64.22 20.22 10.39
C ARG A 74 63.97 21.69 10.69
N ILE A 75 64.89 22.29 11.44
CA ILE A 75 64.82 23.71 11.78
C ILE A 75 65.81 24.48 10.92
N LEU A 76 65.31 25.39 10.08
CA LEU A 76 66.09 26.31 9.27
C LEU A 76 66.14 27.67 9.98
N ILE A 77 67.34 28.18 10.20
CA ILE A 77 67.56 29.47 10.87
C ILE A 77 68.04 30.48 9.84
N TYR A 78 67.32 31.59 9.73
CA TYR A 78 67.69 32.74 8.94
C TYR A 78 67.84 33.97 9.84
N ALA A 79 68.73 34.88 9.48
CA ALA A 79 68.81 36.20 10.12
C ALA A 79 69.06 37.31 9.10
N LYS A 80 68.69 38.53 9.46
CA LYS A 80 69.03 39.74 8.70
C LYS A 80 69.36 40.90 9.61
N CYS A 81 70.11 41.85 9.08
CA CYS A 81 70.31 43.16 9.68
C CYS A 81 69.35 44.17 9.08
N ALA A 82 68.47 44.76 9.89
CA ALA A 82 67.52 45.80 9.49
C ALA A 82 66.76 45.51 8.16
N GLU A 83 66.93 46.37 7.15
CA GLU A 83 66.26 46.30 5.84
C GLU A 83 66.93 45.33 4.84
N GLU A 84 67.97 44.59 5.25
CA GLU A 84 68.63 43.61 4.39
C GLU A 84 67.76 42.36 4.17
N ALA A 85 68.11 41.55 3.16
CA ALA A 85 67.46 40.27 2.93
C ALA A 85 67.90 39.23 3.98
N TYR A 86 67.03 38.25 4.27
CA TYR A 86 67.37 37.13 5.16
C TYR A 86 68.52 36.29 4.58
N GLN A 87 69.58 36.14 5.37
CA GLN A 87 70.66 35.22 5.13
C GLN A 87 70.35 33.89 5.82
N TYR A 88 70.41 32.79 5.07
CA TYR A 88 70.39 31.45 5.64
C TYR A 88 71.67 31.21 6.44
N LEU A 89 71.52 30.78 7.70
CA LEU A 89 72.65 30.57 8.59
C LEU A 89 72.96 29.08 8.77
N GLN A 90 71.96 28.27 9.15
CA GLN A 90 72.18 26.86 9.49
C GLN A 90 70.87 26.04 9.43
N THR A 91 71.01 24.73 9.18
CA THR A 91 69.96 23.73 9.38
C THR A 91 70.30 22.90 10.61
N ILE A 92 69.35 22.77 11.54
CA ILE A 92 69.38 21.77 12.61
C ILE A 92 68.70 20.50 12.06
N PRO A 93 69.35 19.32 12.18
CA PRO A 93 68.73 18.06 11.78
C PRO A 93 67.44 17.78 12.59
N PRO A 94 66.55 16.89 12.09
CA PRO A 94 65.33 16.53 12.79
C PRO A 94 65.58 16.19 14.26
N ILE A 95 64.88 16.87 15.17
CA ILE A 95 64.98 16.60 16.60
C ILE A 95 64.12 15.37 16.90
N PRO A 96 64.66 14.25 17.42
CA PRO A 96 63.90 13.02 17.63
C PRO A 96 62.71 13.23 18.57
N CYS A 97 61.51 12.79 18.18
CA CYS A 97 60.34 12.82 19.05
C CYS A 97 60.58 12.02 20.34
N CYS A 98 60.12 12.58 21.46
CA CYS A 98 60.06 11.89 22.75
C CYS A 98 58.79 11.04 22.92
N CYS A 99 58.09 10.72 21.83
CA CYS A 99 56.86 9.96 21.90
C CYS A 99 57.17 8.49 22.18
N PRO A 100 56.64 7.93 23.28
CA PRO A 100 56.77 6.51 23.55
C PRO A 100 55.96 5.69 22.54
N THR A 101 56.19 4.39 22.51
CA THR A 101 55.27 3.44 21.87
C THR A 101 54.46 2.71 22.93
N LEU A 102 53.21 2.35 22.59
CA LEU A 102 52.34 1.52 23.42
C LEU A 102 52.16 0.16 22.75
N GLU A 103 52.37 -0.91 23.51
CA GLU A 103 52.06 -2.27 23.08
C GLU A 103 51.21 -2.97 24.13
N LEU A 104 50.12 -3.61 23.71
CA LEU A 104 49.32 -4.48 24.56
C LEU A 104 49.94 -5.88 24.56
N THR A 105 50.19 -6.43 25.74
CA THR A 105 50.77 -7.76 25.92
C THR A 105 49.88 -8.62 26.82
N LYS A 106 49.98 -9.95 26.68
CA LYS A 106 49.30 -10.92 27.57
C LYS A 106 47.80 -10.66 27.80
N ILE A 107 47.05 -10.47 26.71
CA ILE A 107 45.59 -10.36 26.77
C ILE A 107 45.02 -11.69 27.28
N LYS A 108 44.42 -11.66 28.47
CA LYS A 108 43.68 -12.77 29.08
C LYS A 108 42.20 -12.46 29.04
N ILE A 109 41.49 -13.29 28.31
CA ILE A 109 40.03 -13.23 28.18
C ILE A 109 39.43 -14.29 29.10
N GLY A 110 38.64 -13.83 30.06
CA GLY A 110 37.90 -14.67 31.01
C GLY A 110 36.69 -15.33 30.37
N ARG A 111 35.98 -16.15 31.15
CA ARG A 111 34.77 -16.83 30.69
C ARG A 111 33.68 -15.82 30.30
N CYS A 112 32.92 -16.16 29.28
CA CYS A 112 31.75 -15.38 28.90
C CYS A 112 30.62 -15.62 29.91
N VAL A 113 30.15 -14.55 30.54
CA VAL A 113 28.98 -14.55 31.43
C VAL A 113 28.02 -13.50 30.89
N ASN A 114 26.84 -13.93 30.44
CA ASN A 114 25.82 -13.04 29.87
C ASN A 114 26.30 -12.16 28.69
N GLY A 115 27.14 -12.69 27.80
CA GLY A 115 27.69 -11.91 26.67
C GLY A 115 28.79 -10.92 27.05
N ILE A 116 29.21 -10.91 28.32
CA ILE A 116 30.29 -10.09 28.85
C ILE A 116 31.46 -11.01 29.19
N GLN A 117 32.67 -10.61 28.78
CA GLN A 117 33.91 -11.30 29.14
C GLN A 117 34.71 -10.42 30.10
N GLN A 118 35.32 -11.07 31.09
CA GLN A 118 36.27 -10.44 32.01
C GLN A 118 37.63 -10.37 31.32
N VAL A 119 38.06 -9.18 30.92
CA VAL A 119 39.30 -8.96 30.18
C VAL A 119 40.35 -8.41 31.12
N SER A 120 41.55 -8.97 31.00
CA SER A 120 42.76 -8.40 31.59
C SER A 120 43.86 -8.36 30.55
N PHE A 121 44.67 -7.31 30.57
CA PHE A 121 45.80 -7.18 29.67
C PHE A 121 46.95 -6.46 30.39
N ASP A 122 48.17 -6.80 30.01
CA ASP A 122 49.35 -6.06 30.37
C ASP A 122 49.62 -5.03 29.26
N TYR A 123 50.23 -3.91 29.60
CA TYR A 123 50.70 -2.96 28.60
C TYR A 123 52.15 -2.57 28.87
N ILE A 124 52.90 -2.36 27.80
CA ILE A 124 54.28 -1.91 27.84
C ILE A 124 54.33 -0.56 27.14
N ILE A 125 54.87 0.43 27.85
CA ILE A 125 55.18 1.74 27.29
C ILE A 125 56.69 1.78 27.11
N THR A 126 57.14 1.78 25.86
CA THR A 126 58.57 1.87 25.57
C THR A 126 58.94 3.35 25.42
N PRO A 127 59.70 3.94 26.36
CA PRO A 127 60.14 5.32 26.23
C PRO A 127 61.03 5.50 25.01
N SER A 128 61.08 6.73 24.50
CA SER A 128 62.03 7.08 23.44
C SER A 128 63.46 6.75 23.90
N THR A 129 64.27 6.22 22.99
CA THR A 129 65.68 5.86 23.27
C THR A 129 66.57 7.06 23.53
N ASN A 130 66.03 8.29 23.38
CA ASN A 130 66.76 9.52 23.65
C ASN A 130 66.77 9.80 25.18
N PRO A 131 67.94 9.77 25.83
CA PRO A 131 68.06 9.97 27.29
C PRO A 131 67.71 11.39 27.76
N ARG A 132 67.45 12.32 26.83
CA ARG A 132 67.01 13.69 27.14
C ARG A 132 65.48 13.85 27.19
N CYS A 133 64.72 12.78 26.99
CA CYS A 133 63.27 12.84 27.05
C CYS A 133 62.77 12.95 28.50
N PRO A 134 61.75 13.78 28.76
CA PRO A 134 61.15 13.87 30.09
C PRO A 134 60.43 12.58 30.45
N ASP A 135 60.19 12.38 31.75
CA ASP A 135 59.39 11.26 32.24
C ASP A 135 57.98 11.27 31.63
N ILE A 136 57.49 10.07 31.33
CA ILE A 136 56.20 9.87 30.69
C ILE A 136 55.10 9.96 31.74
N VAL A 137 54.18 10.90 31.55
CA VAL A 137 52.94 11.00 32.34
C VAL A 137 51.78 10.99 31.37
N GLY A 138 50.78 10.14 31.62
CA GLY A 138 49.61 10.03 30.75
C GLY A 138 48.47 9.26 31.38
N THR A 139 47.38 9.14 30.62
CA THR A 139 46.20 8.36 30.95
C THR A 139 45.89 7.36 29.85
N LEU A 140 45.51 6.15 30.26
CA LEU A 140 45.05 5.11 29.36
C LEU A 140 43.53 5.07 29.40
N ASN A 141 42.91 5.26 28.24
CA ASN A 141 41.46 5.32 28.05
C ASN A 141 41.00 4.14 27.20
N ILE A 142 39.84 3.57 27.51
CA ILE A 142 39.24 2.49 26.72
C ILE A 142 37.89 2.96 26.18
N SER A 143 37.70 2.86 24.87
CA SER A 143 36.46 3.29 24.21
C SER A 143 35.94 2.27 23.19
N SER A 144 34.64 2.32 22.92
CA SER A 144 33.97 1.49 21.92
C SER A 144 33.18 2.41 20.99
N PHE A 145 33.50 2.41 19.69
CA PHE A 145 32.77 3.16 18.65
C PHE A 145 32.43 4.62 19.01
N GLY A 146 33.37 5.34 19.63
CA GLY A 146 33.18 6.75 20.02
C GLY A 146 32.45 6.98 21.35
N ASN A 147 31.88 5.94 21.97
CA ASN A 147 31.37 6.00 23.34
C ASN A 147 32.49 5.65 24.33
N PHE A 148 32.81 6.61 25.19
CA PHE A 148 33.83 6.51 26.21
C PHE A 148 33.34 5.63 27.36
N LEU A 149 34.02 4.52 27.67
CA LEU A 149 33.67 3.65 28.80
C LEU A 149 34.14 4.20 30.16
N GLY A 150 34.60 5.45 30.21
CA GLY A 150 34.84 6.18 31.47
C GLY A 150 36.11 5.79 32.22
N LEU A 151 36.83 4.77 31.77
CA LEU A 151 38.00 4.28 32.49
C LEU A 151 39.26 5.03 32.06
N SER A 152 39.73 5.93 32.93
CA SER A 152 41.00 6.63 32.80
C SER A 152 41.96 6.12 33.88
N ILE A 153 43.03 5.46 33.46
CA ILE A 153 44.04 4.90 34.37
C ILE A 153 45.28 5.80 34.33
N PRO A 154 45.68 6.45 35.43
CA PRO A 154 46.93 7.21 35.47
C PRO A 154 48.11 6.25 35.35
N ILE A 155 49.08 6.62 34.52
CA ILE A 155 50.22 5.75 34.20
C ILE A 155 51.36 6.05 35.17
N GLY A 156 51.74 5.04 35.95
CA GLY A 156 53.02 4.97 36.68
C GLY A 156 54.09 4.21 35.88
N PRO A 157 55.36 4.15 36.35
CA PRO A 157 56.47 3.66 35.55
C PRO A 157 56.34 2.19 35.08
N LEU A 158 56.55 2.03 33.76
CA LEU A 158 57.04 0.89 32.97
C LEU A 158 56.28 -0.45 32.89
N MET A 159 55.35 -0.80 33.79
CA MET A 159 54.47 -1.98 33.57
C MET A 159 53.29 -1.95 34.52
N ASN A 160 52.06 -1.89 34.00
CA ASN A 160 50.86 -2.08 34.82
C ASN A 160 49.95 -3.13 34.18
N ASN A 161 49.30 -3.91 35.03
CA ASN A 161 48.25 -4.85 34.64
C ASN A 161 46.90 -4.16 34.79
N VAL A 162 46.10 -4.15 33.73
CA VAL A 162 44.69 -3.78 33.83
C VAL A 162 43.90 -5.08 33.94
N SER A 163 43.24 -5.29 35.07
CA SER A 163 42.43 -6.48 35.32
C SER A 163 41.02 -6.15 35.75
N GLY A 164 40.09 -7.07 35.49
CA GLY A 164 38.71 -6.96 35.95
C GLY A 164 37.76 -6.21 35.00
N LEU A 165 38.15 -5.97 33.75
CA LEU A 165 37.32 -5.24 32.79
C LEU A 165 36.18 -6.12 32.30
N SER A 166 34.95 -5.76 32.60
CA SER A 166 33.76 -6.39 32.03
C SER A 166 33.44 -5.78 30.66
N LEU A 167 33.85 -6.43 29.57
CA LEU A 167 33.63 -5.94 28.21
C LEU A 167 32.67 -6.86 27.44
N PRO A 168 31.67 -6.32 26.72
CA PRO A 168 30.88 -7.08 25.75
C PRO A 168 31.76 -7.85 24.75
N ALA A 169 31.45 -9.14 24.59
CA ALA A 169 32.13 -10.03 23.66
C ALA A 169 31.81 -9.69 22.19
N GLY A 170 32.69 -10.09 21.26
CA GLY A 170 32.49 -9.87 19.83
C GLY A 170 32.62 -8.41 19.37
N HIS A 171 33.30 -7.57 20.16
CA HIS A 171 33.51 -6.16 19.87
C HIS A 171 35.00 -5.84 19.83
N THR A 172 35.37 -4.82 19.04
CA THR A 172 36.71 -4.24 19.04
C THR A 172 36.68 -2.94 19.83
N TYR A 173 37.57 -2.82 20.80
CA TYR A 173 37.74 -1.62 21.63
C TYR A 173 39.03 -0.94 21.25
N THR A 174 39.05 0.40 21.27
CA THR A 174 40.28 1.15 21.08
C THR A 174 40.82 1.59 22.43
N VAL A 175 42.04 1.13 22.74
CA VAL A 175 42.81 1.58 23.90
C VAL A 175 43.64 2.79 23.46
N THR A 176 43.30 3.96 23.99
CA THR A 176 43.95 5.22 23.66
C THR A 176 44.82 5.68 24.81
N LEU A 177 46.13 5.82 24.55
CA LEU A 177 47.07 6.48 25.44
C LEU A 177 47.12 7.97 25.11
N THR A 178 46.71 8.79 26.08
CA THR A 178 46.84 10.25 26.02
C THR A 178 47.96 10.69 26.95
N LEU A 179 48.95 11.39 26.40
CA LEU A 179 50.13 11.83 27.14
C LEU A 179 49.92 13.26 27.65
N ALA A 180 50.19 13.46 28.94
CA ALA A 180 50.30 14.79 29.54
C ALA A 180 51.72 15.33 29.37
N THR A 181 52.74 14.48 29.49
CA THR A 181 54.13 14.81 29.18
C THR A 181 54.81 13.66 28.42
N PRO A 182 55.46 13.94 27.27
CA PRO A 182 55.42 15.20 26.51
C PRO A 182 54.03 15.49 25.91
N SER A 183 53.60 16.77 25.90
CA SER A 183 52.26 17.22 25.46
C SER A 183 52.03 17.11 23.96
N ASP A 184 53.11 17.03 23.18
CA ASP A 184 53.06 17.18 21.72
C ASP A 184 52.95 15.83 20.99
N CYS A 185 52.74 14.76 21.74
CA CYS A 185 52.58 13.43 21.16
C CYS A 185 51.11 13.17 20.81
N PRO A 186 50.82 12.74 19.56
CA PRO A 186 49.46 12.35 19.20
C PRO A 186 49.01 11.17 20.05
N PRO A 187 47.69 11.03 20.32
CA PRO A 187 47.17 9.87 21.03
C PRO A 187 47.57 8.56 20.34
N ILE A 188 48.08 7.61 21.12
CA ILE A 188 48.50 6.31 20.59
C ILE A 188 47.34 5.33 20.79
N ASN A 189 46.86 4.75 19.70
CA ASN A 189 45.72 3.84 19.70
C ASN A 189 46.18 2.41 19.44
N VAL A 190 45.68 1.47 20.24
CA VAL A 190 45.85 0.03 20.02
C VAL A 190 44.50 -0.66 20.12
N ASP A 191 44.21 -1.55 19.18
CA ASP A 191 42.95 -2.28 19.16
C ASP A 191 42.99 -3.48 20.10
N LEU A 192 41.97 -3.58 20.94
CA LEU A 192 41.69 -4.71 21.83
C LEU A 192 40.47 -5.46 21.28
N ILE A 193 40.72 -6.61 20.66
CA ILE A 193 39.68 -7.45 20.06
C ILE A 193 39.19 -8.45 21.10
N ILE A 194 37.90 -8.38 21.44
CA ILE A 194 37.26 -9.35 22.34
C ILE A 194 36.49 -10.36 21.48
N PRO A 195 36.90 -11.65 21.46
CA PRO A 195 36.27 -12.65 20.60
C PRO A 195 34.80 -12.87 21.01
N ALA A 196 33.98 -13.31 20.05
CA ALA A 196 32.60 -13.68 20.32
C ALA A 196 32.52 -14.90 21.26
N CYS A 197 31.38 -15.08 21.92
CA CYS A 197 31.15 -16.25 22.78
C CYS A 197 30.68 -17.42 21.92
N ASP A 198 31.59 -18.00 21.14
CA ASP A 198 31.26 -19.05 20.14
C ASP A 198 30.59 -20.28 20.78
N ASP A 199 30.93 -20.60 22.04
CA ASP A 199 30.37 -21.73 22.79
C ASP A 199 28.91 -21.55 23.26
N CYS A 200 28.32 -20.37 23.05
CA CYS A 200 26.97 -20.05 23.52
C CYS A 200 25.93 -19.90 22.42
N CYS A 201 26.28 -20.15 21.17
CA CYS A 201 25.31 -20.06 20.09
C CYS A 201 24.36 -21.27 20.06
N PRO A 202 23.04 -21.04 20.09
CA PRO A 202 22.09 -22.13 19.97
C PRO A 202 22.13 -22.71 18.56
N GLN A 203 21.84 -24.00 18.44
CA GLN A 203 21.56 -24.60 17.15
C GLN A 203 20.13 -24.25 16.73
N LEU A 204 20.00 -23.71 15.52
CA LEU A 204 18.73 -23.26 14.95
C LEU A 204 18.31 -24.20 13.82
N ASP A 205 17.07 -24.66 13.87
CA ASP A 205 16.39 -25.30 12.74
C ASP A 205 15.13 -24.50 12.37
N LEU A 206 14.90 -24.37 11.07
CA LEU A 206 13.76 -23.64 10.51
C LEU A 206 13.27 -24.39 9.28
N GLN A 207 12.04 -24.88 9.35
CA GLN A 207 11.38 -25.65 8.31
C GLN A 207 10.10 -24.93 7.88
N THR A 208 9.73 -25.11 6.62
CA THR A 208 8.51 -24.55 6.03
C THR A 208 7.67 -25.66 5.43
N ASN A 209 6.37 -25.63 5.70
CA ASN A 209 5.38 -26.45 5.01
C ASN A 209 4.34 -25.54 4.35
N ILE A 210 4.14 -25.69 3.04
CA ILE A 210 3.23 -24.85 2.25
C ILE A 210 1.90 -25.62 2.08
N GLY A 211 0.82 -25.07 2.63
CA GLY A 211 -0.53 -25.63 2.49
C GLY A 211 -1.21 -25.33 1.16
N GLU A 212 -2.47 -25.74 1.04
CA GLU A 212 -3.28 -25.59 -0.16
C GLU A 212 -3.69 -24.12 -0.44
N CYS A 213 -4.01 -23.79 -1.69
CA CYS A 213 -4.52 -22.46 -2.03
C CYS A 213 -5.91 -22.20 -1.43
N ASP A 214 -6.15 -20.99 -0.95
CA ASP A 214 -7.49 -20.46 -0.75
C ASP A 214 -8.11 -19.96 -2.08
N ALA A 215 -9.40 -19.60 -2.04
CA ALA A 215 -10.13 -19.08 -3.21
C ALA A 215 -9.56 -17.75 -3.75
N ASN A 216 -8.72 -17.05 -2.99
CA ASN A 216 -8.08 -15.79 -3.39
C ASN A 216 -6.66 -16.00 -3.93
N GLY A 217 -6.20 -17.25 -4.02
CA GLY A 217 -4.85 -17.60 -4.47
C GLY A 217 -3.75 -17.45 -3.41
N ASN A 218 -4.09 -17.25 -2.13
CA ASN A 218 -3.12 -17.25 -1.03
C ASN A 218 -2.88 -18.68 -0.55
N ARG A 219 -1.70 -18.94 0.01
CA ARG A 219 -1.37 -20.23 0.66
C ARG A 219 -1.03 -20.03 2.14
N PRO A 220 -1.55 -20.86 3.06
CA PRO A 220 -1.08 -20.88 4.44
C PRO A 220 0.30 -21.56 4.47
N VAL A 221 1.32 -20.85 4.93
CA VAL A 221 2.68 -21.36 5.15
C VAL A 221 2.89 -21.57 6.63
N ILE A 222 3.21 -22.81 7.02
CA ILE A 222 3.52 -23.18 8.40
C ILE A 222 5.05 -23.15 8.57
N PHE A 223 5.53 -22.27 9.42
CA PHE A 223 6.93 -22.19 9.84
C PHE A 223 7.11 -22.94 11.14
N THR A 224 7.84 -24.05 11.10
CA THR A 224 8.25 -24.78 12.31
C THR A 224 9.69 -24.41 12.62
N TYR A 225 9.94 -23.87 13.81
CA TYR A 225 11.28 -23.51 14.24
C TYR A 225 11.65 -24.25 15.52
N THR A 226 12.90 -24.71 15.58
CA THR A 226 13.48 -25.34 16.76
C THR A 226 14.73 -24.59 17.17
N ILE A 227 14.80 -24.21 18.45
CA ILE A 227 15.96 -23.56 19.06
C ILE A 227 16.50 -24.52 20.11
N THR A 228 17.69 -25.05 19.87
CA THR A 228 18.39 -25.95 20.78
C THR A 228 19.48 -25.16 21.52
N PRO A 229 19.31 -24.85 22.82
CA PRO A 229 20.30 -24.13 23.60
C PRO A 229 21.66 -24.86 23.62
N SER A 230 22.74 -24.11 23.78
CA SER A 230 24.05 -24.71 24.06
C SER A 230 23.99 -25.51 25.36
N LEU A 231 24.72 -26.63 25.43
CA LEU A 231 24.85 -27.45 26.64
C LEU A 231 25.60 -26.72 27.77
N ASN A 232 26.23 -25.58 27.47
CA ASN A 232 26.94 -24.79 28.46
C ASN A 232 25.96 -23.98 29.33
N THR A 233 25.86 -24.36 30.61
CA THR A 233 24.95 -23.75 31.60
C THR A 233 25.29 -22.29 31.96
N ASN A 234 26.43 -21.76 31.50
CA ASN A 234 26.84 -20.38 31.75
C ASN A 234 26.40 -19.40 30.65
N CYS A 235 25.66 -19.88 29.63
CA CYS A 235 25.23 -19.03 28.53
C CYS A 235 24.05 -18.13 28.93
N PRO A 236 23.99 -16.89 28.38
CA PRO A 236 22.85 -16.00 28.60
C PRO A 236 21.53 -16.61 28.14
N LEU A 237 20.44 -16.00 28.62
CA LEU A 237 19.10 -16.19 28.06
C LEU A 237 19.12 -15.95 26.55
N ILE A 238 18.51 -16.88 25.80
CA ILE A 238 18.43 -16.81 24.36
C ILE A 238 17.23 -15.94 23.97
N ASN A 239 17.50 -14.85 23.26
CA ASN A 239 16.46 -14.08 22.57
C ASN A 239 16.65 -14.27 21.07
N ALA A 240 15.61 -14.72 20.39
CA ALA A 240 15.57 -14.84 18.94
C ALA A 240 14.40 -14.04 18.36
N THR A 241 14.47 -13.76 17.08
CA THR A 241 13.39 -13.12 16.32
C THR A 241 13.16 -13.89 15.04
N LEU A 242 11.91 -14.32 14.85
CA LEU A 242 11.46 -14.87 13.58
C LEU A 242 10.90 -13.72 12.73
N VAL A 243 11.58 -13.47 11.62
CA VAL A 243 11.22 -12.45 10.62
C VAL A 243 10.60 -13.18 9.43
N ILE A 244 9.31 -12.96 9.24
CA ILE A 244 8.56 -13.47 8.07
C ILE A 244 8.05 -12.24 7.30
N PRO A 245 8.19 -12.20 5.97
CA PRO A 245 7.77 -11.04 5.18
C PRO A 245 6.29 -10.70 5.40
N ASN A 246 5.97 -9.41 5.46
CA ASN A 246 4.61 -8.88 5.60
C ASN A 246 3.88 -9.30 6.90
N THR A 247 4.62 -9.77 7.92
CA THR A 247 4.08 -10.03 9.27
C THR A 247 4.87 -9.25 10.32
N PRO A 248 4.26 -8.89 11.46
CA PRO A 248 5.01 -8.34 12.57
C PRO A 248 6.06 -9.35 13.05
N ASN A 249 7.26 -8.87 13.33
CA ASN A 249 8.36 -9.68 13.87
C ASN A 249 7.93 -10.39 15.15
N ILE A 250 8.24 -11.68 15.25
CA ILE A 250 7.88 -12.49 16.40
C ILE A 250 9.10 -12.62 17.30
N LEU A 251 9.03 -11.97 18.47
CA LEU A 251 10.05 -12.06 19.51
C LEU A 251 9.90 -13.36 20.29
N ILE A 252 10.98 -14.14 20.36
CA ILE A 252 11.05 -15.43 21.04
C ILE A 252 12.07 -15.30 22.17
N SER A 253 11.60 -15.33 23.42
CA SER A 253 12.46 -15.31 24.60
C SER A 253 12.43 -16.67 25.28
N LEU A 254 13.61 -17.28 25.46
CA LEU A 254 13.78 -18.61 26.03
C LEU A 254 14.53 -18.53 27.34
N SER A 255 13.88 -19.02 28.40
CA SER A 255 14.47 -19.16 29.74
C SER A 255 14.86 -20.59 30.09
N SER A 256 14.55 -21.57 29.23
CA SER A 256 14.79 -22.99 29.49
C SER A 256 16.08 -23.50 28.83
N SER A 257 16.75 -24.42 29.52
CA SER A 257 17.87 -25.20 28.99
C SER A 257 17.46 -26.33 28.04
N SER A 258 16.16 -26.57 27.85
CA SER A 258 15.62 -27.57 26.93
C SER A 258 15.40 -27.01 25.52
N PRO A 259 15.49 -27.84 24.47
CA PRO A 259 15.07 -27.46 23.12
C PRO A 259 13.64 -26.92 23.12
N TYR A 260 13.41 -25.85 22.37
CA TYR A 260 12.10 -25.26 22.18
C TYR A 260 11.68 -25.37 20.73
N THR A 261 10.53 -25.97 20.49
CA THR A 261 9.93 -26.12 19.16
C THR A 261 8.55 -25.48 19.17
N ASN A 262 8.28 -24.64 18.18
CA ASN A 262 6.96 -24.05 17.97
C ASN A 262 6.69 -23.88 16.47
N SER A 263 5.43 -23.66 16.12
CA SER A 263 4.98 -23.48 14.75
C SER A 263 4.06 -22.27 14.63
N ILE A 264 4.21 -21.49 13.57
CA ILE A 264 3.28 -20.43 13.20
C ILE A 264 2.78 -20.58 11.76
N THR A 265 1.50 -20.32 11.55
CA THR A 265 0.88 -20.28 10.22
C THR A 265 0.71 -18.84 9.76
N VAL A 266 1.18 -18.54 8.54
CA VAL A 266 1.04 -17.22 7.90
C VAL A 266 0.38 -17.39 6.53
N LEU A 267 -0.61 -16.57 6.20
CA LEU A 267 -1.14 -16.50 4.84
C LEU A 267 -0.20 -15.69 3.96
N CYS A 268 0.28 -16.28 2.87
CA CYS A 268 1.18 -15.61 1.94
C CYS A 268 0.58 -15.58 0.53
N GLN A 269 0.75 -14.44 -0.14
CA GLN A 269 0.41 -14.27 -1.55
C GLN A 269 1.43 -14.98 -2.44
N PRO A 270 1.20 -15.07 -3.75
CA PRO A 270 2.21 -15.61 -4.65
C PRO A 270 3.44 -14.70 -4.76
N GLY A 271 4.64 -15.30 -4.71
CA GLY A 271 5.90 -14.57 -4.68
C GLY A 271 7.08 -15.39 -4.16
N VAL A 272 8.26 -14.79 -4.14
CA VAL A 272 9.47 -15.36 -3.53
C VAL A 272 9.65 -14.71 -2.16
N TYR A 273 9.80 -15.55 -1.12
CA TYR A 273 9.88 -15.10 0.26
C TYR A 273 11.14 -15.65 0.93
N THR A 274 11.68 -14.87 1.86
CA THR A 274 12.77 -15.27 2.73
C THR A 274 12.32 -15.13 4.17
N ALA A 275 12.28 -16.24 4.90
CA ALA A 275 12.07 -16.23 6.34
C ALA A 275 13.41 -16.40 7.05
N SER A 276 13.61 -15.64 8.13
CA SER A 276 14.87 -15.61 8.87
C SER A 276 14.62 -15.76 10.37
N LEU A 277 15.30 -16.72 10.99
CA LEU A 277 15.39 -16.87 12.44
C LEU A 277 16.73 -16.30 12.90
N ILE A 278 16.68 -15.15 13.57
CA ILE A 278 17.86 -14.37 13.97
C ILE A 278 18.00 -14.47 15.49
N VAL A 279 19.22 -14.70 15.99
CA VAL A 279 19.51 -14.68 17.43
C VAL A 279 20.01 -13.30 17.82
N ASN A 280 19.28 -12.64 18.71
CA ASN A 280 19.62 -11.31 19.23
C ASN A 280 20.56 -11.41 20.44
N THR A 281 20.38 -12.44 21.28
CA THR A 281 21.30 -12.74 22.39
C THR A 281 21.53 -14.25 22.47
N PRO A 282 22.79 -14.73 22.53
CA PRO A 282 24.03 -13.95 22.41
C PRO A 282 24.22 -13.32 21.02
N ILE A 283 24.86 -12.14 20.98
CA ILE A 283 25.15 -11.40 19.74
C ILE A 283 26.18 -12.20 18.91
N ASN A 284 26.12 -12.11 17.59
CA ASN A 284 27.00 -12.78 16.61
C ASN A 284 26.74 -14.28 16.38
N CYS A 285 25.62 -14.82 16.85
CA CYS A 285 25.24 -16.17 16.45
C CYS A 285 24.67 -16.20 15.03
N ALA A 286 25.11 -17.18 14.24
CA ALA A 286 24.62 -17.37 12.89
C ALA A 286 23.10 -17.62 12.91
N GLY A 287 22.34 -16.74 12.24
CA GLY A 287 20.92 -16.95 12.01
C GLY A 287 20.67 -18.10 11.03
N LYS A 288 19.42 -18.55 10.96
CA LYS A 288 18.96 -19.53 9.97
C LYS A 288 17.99 -18.86 9.01
N THR A 289 18.28 -18.91 7.72
CA THR A 289 17.41 -18.36 6.68
C THR A 289 16.90 -19.48 5.79
N ILE A 290 15.64 -19.41 5.39
CA ILE A 290 15.04 -20.28 4.39
C ILE A 290 14.38 -19.44 3.31
N ASN A 291 14.67 -19.77 2.05
CA ASN A 291 14.03 -19.19 0.88
C ASN A 291 12.98 -20.17 0.39
N PHE A 292 11.77 -19.68 0.14
CA PHE A 292 10.68 -20.48 -0.41
C PHE A 292 9.92 -19.68 -1.46
N ILE A 293 9.30 -20.39 -2.39
CA ILE A 293 8.57 -19.80 -3.50
C ILE A 293 7.13 -20.23 -3.38
N ILE A 294 6.22 -19.27 -3.39
CA ILE A 294 4.78 -19.50 -3.55
C ILE A 294 4.46 -19.24 -5.00
N SER A 295 4.15 -20.32 -5.72
CA SER A 295 3.92 -20.28 -7.16
C SER A 295 2.78 -19.32 -7.52
N PRO A 296 2.94 -18.46 -8.57
CA PRO A 296 1.99 -17.42 -9.00
C PRO A 296 0.60 -17.89 -9.38
N SER A 297 0.37 -19.18 -9.56
CA SER A 297 -0.91 -19.67 -10.08
C SER A 297 -1.45 -20.79 -9.20
N CYS A 298 -2.66 -20.59 -8.74
CA CYS A 298 -3.60 -21.66 -8.47
C CYS A 298 -4.33 -21.90 -9.81
N PRO A 299 -4.78 -23.13 -10.13
CA PRO A 299 -5.50 -23.36 -11.37
C PRO A 299 -6.72 -22.46 -11.45
N THR A 300 -6.92 -21.86 -12.61
CA THR A 300 -8.11 -21.09 -12.94
C THR A 300 -8.91 -21.90 -13.98
N ALA A 301 -10.20 -22.07 -13.73
CA ALA A 301 -11.14 -22.61 -14.70
C ALA A 301 -12.09 -21.49 -15.10
N ILE A 302 -12.20 -21.23 -16.40
CA ILE A 302 -13.21 -20.32 -16.95
C ILE A 302 -14.32 -21.22 -17.49
N VAL A 303 -15.48 -21.20 -16.83
CA VAL A 303 -16.66 -21.95 -17.26
C VAL A 303 -17.53 -21.08 -18.15
N LYS A 304 -17.71 -21.49 -19.39
CA LYS A 304 -18.61 -20.89 -20.39
C LYS A 304 -19.79 -21.83 -20.65
N ARG A 305 -20.91 -21.28 -21.11
CA ARG A 305 -22.12 -22.08 -21.39
C ARG A 305 -22.75 -21.71 -22.72
N LYS A 306 -23.36 -22.70 -23.37
CA LYS A 306 -24.23 -22.50 -24.53
C LYS A 306 -25.53 -23.28 -24.34
N VAL A 307 -26.64 -22.56 -24.27
CA VAL A 307 -27.97 -23.13 -24.16
C VAL A 307 -28.43 -23.54 -25.55
N ARG A 308 -28.73 -24.83 -25.77
CA ARG A 308 -29.02 -25.33 -27.12
C ARG A 308 -30.52 -25.38 -27.40
N ASP A 309 -31.35 -25.97 -26.52
CA ASP A 309 -32.82 -25.99 -26.65
C ASP A 309 -33.53 -26.30 -25.30
N CYS A 310 -34.81 -25.92 -25.15
CA CYS A 310 -35.68 -26.40 -24.06
C CYS A 310 -36.29 -27.75 -24.46
N ASP A 311 -36.38 -28.71 -23.54
CA ASP A 311 -37.09 -29.97 -23.79
C ASP A 311 -38.60 -29.72 -23.93
N ALA A 312 -39.32 -30.63 -24.59
CA ALA A 312 -40.74 -30.53 -24.92
C ALA A 312 -41.65 -30.35 -23.69
N ASP A 313 -41.19 -30.82 -22.53
CA ASP A 313 -41.91 -30.72 -21.24
C ASP A 313 -41.61 -29.41 -20.48
N TYR A 314 -40.74 -28.53 -21.02
CA TYR A 314 -40.38 -27.20 -20.46
C TYR A 314 -39.76 -27.17 -19.05
N ASP A 315 -39.63 -28.32 -18.38
CA ASP A 315 -39.07 -28.41 -17.02
C ASP A 315 -37.54 -28.55 -17.00
N LYS A 316 -36.93 -28.96 -18.12
CA LYS A 316 -35.48 -29.14 -18.26
C LYS A 316 -34.92 -28.46 -19.51
N ARG A 317 -33.68 -27.95 -19.41
CA ARG A 317 -32.91 -27.43 -20.54
C ARG A 317 -31.73 -28.32 -20.85
N HIS A 318 -31.58 -28.67 -22.12
CA HIS A 318 -30.37 -29.27 -22.63
C HIS A 318 -29.31 -28.19 -22.81
N MET A 319 -28.24 -28.24 -22.01
CA MET A 319 -27.16 -27.26 -22.06
C MET A 319 -25.83 -27.93 -22.36
N LEU A 320 -25.03 -27.25 -23.19
CA LEU A 320 -23.62 -27.55 -23.35
C LEU A 320 -22.83 -26.66 -22.37
N VAL A 321 -22.14 -27.28 -21.44
CA VAL A 321 -21.24 -26.61 -20.49
C VAL A 321 -19.80 -26.86 -20.94
N LYS A 322 -19.03 -25.78 -21.07
CA LYS A 322 -17.63 -25.81 -21.49
C LYS A 322 -16.78 -25.21 -20.39
N ALA A 323 -15.79 -25.93 -19.87
CA ALA A 323 -14.82 -25.40 -18.92
C ALA A 323 -13.43 -25.37 -19.56
N ASP A 324 -12.88 -24.17 -19.75
CA ASP A 324 -11.49 -23.96 -20.18
C ASP A 324 -10.60 -23.90 -18.93
N ILE A 325 -9.76 -24.91 -18.71
CA ILE A 325 -8.93 -25.08 -17.50
C ILE A 325 -7.47 -24.76 -17.81
N THR A 326 -6.96 -23.72 -17.15
CA THR A 326 -5.53 -23.40 -17.11
C THR A 326 -4.97 -23.73 -15.74
N SER A 327 -4.09 -24.73 -15.67
CA SER A 327 -3.50 -25.21 -14.43
C SER A 327 -1.98 -25.17 -14.50
N PRO A 328 -1.32 -24.63 -13.48
CA PRO A 328 0.13 -24.72 -13.30
C PRO A 328 0.56 -25.99 -12.54
N CYS A 329 -0.38 -26.86 -12.14
CA CYS A 329 -0.11 -28.04 -11.30
C CYS A 329 0.66 -29.16 -12.05
N GLY A 330 1.12 -28.94 -13.28
CA GLY A 330 1.93 -29.89 -14.06
C GLY A 330 1.65 -29.80 -15.57
N ASP A 331 2.52 -30.41 -16.39
CA ASP A 331 2.39 -30.43 -17.86
C ASP A 331 1.20 -31.29 -18.34
N THR A 332 0.65 -32.13 -17.46
CA THR A 332 -0.54 -32.95 -17.70
C THR A 332 -1.48 -32.85 -16.51
N ILE A 333 -2.76 -32.56 -16.77
CA ILE A 333 -3.81 -32.44 -15.78
C ILE A 333 -4.94 -33.43 -16.07
N SER A 334 -5.46 -34.04 -15.01
CA SER A 334 -6.71 -34.80 -15.02
C SER A 334 -7.79 -33.93 -14.42
N ALA A 335 -8.88 -33.69 -15.16
CA ALA A 335 -9.97 -32.85 -14.69
C ALA A 335 -11.34 -33.47 -14.93
N GLU A 336 -12.26 -33.20 -14.02
CA GLU A 336 -13.66 -33.61 -14.07
C GLU A 336 -14.56 -32.37 -13.92
N LEU A 337 -15.55 -32.24 -14.80
CA LEU A 337 -16.59 -31.22 -14.75
C LEU A 337 -17.85 -31.87 -14.17
N GLU A 338 -18.20 -31.47 -12.96
CA GLU A 338 -19.38 -31.93 -12.23
C GLU A 338 -20.41 -30.82 -12.14
N VAL A 339 -21.68 -31.14 -12.40
CA VAL A 339 -22.80 -30.23 -12.24
C VAL A 339 -23.86 -30.93 -11.39
N ASP A 340 -24.26 -30.31 -10.29
CA ASP A 340 -25.23 -30.87 -9.32
C ASP A 340 -24.91 -32.31 -8.86
N GLY A 341 -23.63 -32.60 -8.60
CA GLY A 341 -23.20 -33.94 -8.17
C GLY A 341 -22.95 -34.94 -9.29
N GLN A 342 -23.29 -34.61 -10.55
CA GLN A 342 -23.10 -35.49 -11.70
C GLN A 342 -21.91 -35.05 -12.56
N ILE A 343 -20.98 -35.97 -12.80
CA ILE A 343 -19.85 -35.75 -13.73
C ILE A 343 -20.39 -35.78 -15.16
N ILE A 344 -20.31 -34.64 -15.85
CA ILE A 344 -20.79 -34.49 -17.24
C ILE A 344 -19.67 -34.56 -18.27
N ALA A 345 -18.42 -34.33 -17.85
CA ALA A 345 -17.24 -34.49 -18.68
C ALA A 345 -16.01 -34.80 -17.82
N SER A 346 -15.11 -35.63 -18.32
CA SER A 346 -13.78 -35.84 -17.75
C SER A 346 -12.76 -36.02 -18.86
N ASP A 347 -11.58 -35.44 -18.69
CA ASP A 347 -10.49 -35.57 -19.67
C ASP A 347 -9.12 -35.48 -18.99
N PHE A 348 -8.11 -35.98 -19.69
CA PHE A 348 -6.71 -35.96 -19.28
C PHE A 348 -5.85 -35.44 -20.42
N GLY A 349 -5.12 -34.35 -20.18
CA GLY A 349 -4.30 -33.74 -21.22
C GLY A 349 -3.40 -32.61 -20.71
N PRO A 350 -2.61 -32.00 -21.62
CA PRO A 350 -1.79 -30.85 -21.26
C PRO A 350 -2.63 -29.61 -20.98
N SER A 351 -2.13 -28.71 -20.14
CA SER A 351 -2.78 -27.41 -19.91
C SER A 351 -2.44 -26.42 -21.05
N PRO A 352 -3.43 -25.69 -21.62
CA PRO A 352 -4.85 -25.64 -21.25
C PRO A 352 -5.66 -26.86 -21.69
N LEU A 353 -6.55 -27.33 -20.81
CA LEU A 353 -7.48 -28.43 -21.08
C LEU A 353 -8.91 -27.89 -21.15
N THR A 354 -9.66 -28.27 -22.19
CA THR A 354 -11.06 -27.89 -22.33
C THR A 354 -11.95 -29.11 -22.07
N LEU A 355 -12.85 -29.01 -21.09
CA LEU A 355 -13.89 -30.01 -20.85
C LEU A 355 -15.20 -29.52 -21.48
N GLU A 356 -15.86 -30.39 -22.24
CA GLU A 356 -17.19 -30.12 -22.81
C GLU A 356 -18.13 -31.26 -22.44
N GLY A 357 -19.25 -30.93 -21.80
CA GLY A 357 -20.28 -31.88 -21.40
C GLY A 357 -21.68 -31.36 -21.71
N GLU A 358 -22.56 -32.26 -22.13
CA GLU A 358 -23.98 -31.98 -22.38
C GLU A 358 -24.83 -32.70 -21.34
N ALA A 359 -25.78 -31.98 -20.72
CA ALA A 359 -26.73 -32.56 -19.79
C ALA A 359 -28.03 -31.75 -19.72
N ASP A 360 -29.07 -32.39 -19.18
CA ASP A 360 -30.38 -31.79 -18.97
C ASP A 360 -30.50 -31.29 -17.53
N PHE A 361 -30.68 -29.98 -17.38
CA PHE A 361 -30.72 -29.33 -16.08
C PHE A 361 -32.11 -28.80 -15.77
N GLU A 362 -32.53 -28.94 -14.51
CA GLU A 362 -33.70 -28.25 -14.00
C GLU A 362 -33.44 -26.74 -13.95
N CYS A 363 -34.49 -25.95 -14.19
CA CYS A 363 -34.41 -24.49 -14.15
C CYS A 363 -34.17 -24.00 -12.71
N SER A 364 -32.90 -23.83 -12.34
CA SER A 364 -32.46 -23.30 -11.05
C SER A 364 -30.97 -22.90 -11.11
N HIS A 365 -30.43 -22.47 -9.98
CA HIS A 365 -29.00 -22.29 -9.80
C HIS A 365 -28.34 -23.66 -9.57
N GLN A 366 -27.54 -24.10 -10.54
CA GLN A 366 -26.86 -25.39 -10.49
C GLN A 366 -25.39 -25.18 -10.09
N PRO A 367 -24.91 -25.77 -8.99
CA PRO A 367 -23.51 -25.69 -8.62
C PRO A 367 -22.69 -26.48 -9.64
N VAL A 368 -21.63 -25.86 -10.15
CA VAL A 368 -20.65 -26.47 -11.04
C VAL A 368 -19.34 -26.59 -10.30
N LEU A 369 -18.77 -27.79 -10.30
CA LEU A 369 -17.52 -28.09 -9.62
C LEU A 369 -16.53 -28.62 -10.65
N VAL A 370 -15.45 -27.87 -10.87
CA VAL A 370 -14.32 -28.36 -11.66
C VAL A 370 -13.31 -28.97 -10.70
N LYS A 371 -13.17 -30.29 -10.74
CA LYS A 371 -12.20 -31.04 -9.95
C LYS A 371 -10.94 -31.24 -10.78
N VAL A 372 -9.79 -30.75 -10.31
CA VAL A 372 -8.49 -30.99 -10.95
C VAL A 372 -7.65 -31.81 -9.98
N THR A 373 -7.16 -32.98 -10.39
CA THR A 373 -6.38 -33.84 -9.49
C THR A 373 -5.14 -33.10 -8.98
N GLY A 374 -4.99 -33.02 -7.65
CA GLY A 374 -3.87 -32.34 -7.00
C GLY A 374 -4.04 -30.83 -6.81
N CYS A 375 -5.21 -30.27 -7.13
CA CYS A 375 -5.53 -28.88 -6.86
C CYS A 375 -6.92 -28.79 -6.17
N PRO A 376 -7.23 -27.70 -5.44
CA PRO A 376 -8.53 -27.53 -4.80
C PRO A 376 -9.65 -27.46 -5.85
N ASN A 377 -10.83 -27.97 -5.50
CA ASN A 377 -12.00 -27.89 -6.38
C ASN A 377 -12.36 -26.42 -6.63
N ILE A 378 -12.70 -26.09 -7.87
CA ILE A 378 -13.09 -24.73 -8.27
C ILE A 378 -14.62 -24.70 -8.32
N PRO A 379 -15.30 -24.13 -7.31
CA PRO A 379 -16.74 -23.96 -7.32
C PRO A 379 -17.12 -22.79 -8.23
N GLU A 380 -18.02 -23.05 -9.16
CA GLU A 380 -18.69 -22.06 -9.99
C GLU A 380 -20.20 -22.27 -9.89
N GLU A 381 -20.99 -21.27 -10.25
CA GLU A 381 -22.44 -21.36 -10.21
C GLU A 381 -23.01 -20.98 -11.56
N ILE A 382 -23.73 -21.92 -12.20
CA ILE A 382 -24.41 -21.65 -13.46
C ILE A 382 -25.90 -21.44 -13.18
N CYS A 383 -26.40 -20.26 -13.53
CA CYS A 383 -27.83 -19.96 -13.50
C CYS A 383 -28.50 -20.49 -14.78
N VAL A 384 -29.39 -21.49 -14.66
CA VAL A 384 -30.17 -22.01 -15.78
C VAL A 384 -31.43 -21.15 -15.93
N PRO A 385 -31.59 -20.35 -17.00
CA PRO A 385 -32.74 -19.47 -17.12
C PRO A 385 -34.03 -20.28 -17.29
N ASP A 386 -35.08 -19.91 -16.56
CA ASP A 386 -36.42 -20.49 -16.71
C ASP A 386 -36.83 -20.53 -18.20
N CYS A 387 -37.31 -21.68 -18.68
CA CYS A 387 -37.98 -21.75 -19.98
C CYS A 387 -39.33 -21.02 -19.87
N GLU A 388 -39.36 -19.72 -20.16
CA GLU A 388 -40.63 -19.00 -20.31
C GLU A 388 -41.33 -19.60 -21.54
N SER A 389 -42.37 -20.41 -21.32
CA SER A 389 -43.13 -21.00 -22.41
C SER A 389 -43.64 -19.90 -23.34
N VAL A 390 -43.68 -20.16 -24.65
CA VAL A 390 -44.23 -19.23 -25.66
C VAL A 390 -45.63 -18.75 -25.24
N TRP A 391 -46.40 -19.62 -24.59
CA TRP A 391 -47.70 -19.30 -24.00
C TRP A 391 -47.65 -18.28 -22.86
N CYS A 392 -46.63 -18.31 -22.01
CA CYS A 392 -46.44 -17.34 -20.94
C CYS A 392 -46.04 -15.97 -21.51
N SER A 393 -45.12 -15.96 -22.49
CA SER A 393 -44.74 -14.74 -23.23
C SER A 393 -45.94 -14.11 -23.95
N ILE A 394 -46.75 -14.92 -24.64
CA ILE A 394 -47.98 -14.46 -25.30
C ILE A 394 -48.98 -13.91 -24.27
N LYS A 395 -49.20 -14.59 -23.14
CA LYS A 395 -50.11 -14.11 -22.07
C LYS A 395 -49.64 -12.80 -21.44
N ARG A 396 -48.33 -12.62 -21.26
CA ARG A 396 -47.74 -11.38 -20.75
C ARG A 396 -47.85 -10.24 -21.76
N GLY A 397 -47.65 -10.53 -23.05
CA GLY A 397 -47.93 -9.60 -24.15
C GLY A 397 -49.40 -9.16 -24.12
N LEU A 398 -50.33 -10.12 -24.09
CA LEU A 398 -51.78 -9.89 -24.00
C LEU A 398 -52.19 -9.09 -22.75
N LEU A 399 -51.52 -9.30 -21.61
CA LEU A 399 -51.74 -8.52 -20.39
C LEU A 399 -51.39 -7.03 -20.60
N LEU A 400 -50.27 -6.75 -21.26
CA LEU A 400 -49.83 -5.38 -21.53
C LEU A 400 -50.74 -4.69 -22.55
N THR A 401 -51.18 -5.39 -23.60
CA THR A 401 -52.17 -4.87 -24.55
C THR A 401 -53.53 -4.66 -23.89
N ALA A 402 -53.95 -5.58 -23.01
CA ALA A 402 -55.19 -5.46 -22.25
C ALA A 402 -55.14 -4.28 -21.27
N LEU A 403 -54.05 -4.09 -20.53
CA LEU A 403 -53.85 -2.93 -19.66
C LEU A 403 -53.81 -1.62 -20.44
N GLY A 404 -53.09 -1.59 -21.57
CA GLY A 404 -53.08 -0.44 -22.46
C GLY A 404 -54.49 -0.09 -22.97
N SER A 405 -55.25 -1.11 -23.41
CA SER A 405 -56.62 -0.93 -23.88
C SER A 405 -57.60 -0.53 -22.76
N ALA A 406 -57.44 -1.05 -21.55
CA ALA A 406 -58.22 -0.66 -20.38
C ALA A 406 -57.96 0.80 -19.99
N VAL A 407 -56.70 1.25 -20.03
CA VAL A 407 -56.35 2.67 -19.82
C VAL A 407 -56.96 3.55 -20.90
N ILE A 408 -56.92 3.14 -22.17
CA ILE A 408 -57.53 3.90 -23.29
C ILE A 408 -59.05 3.99 -23.13
N LEU A 409 -59.74 2.88 -22.82
CA LEU A 409 -61.18 2.88 -22.53
C LEU A 409 -61.50 3.77 -21.32
N TRP A 410 -60.70 3.69 -20.26
CA TRP A 410 -60.90 4.52 -19.07
C TRP A 410 -60.69 6.02 -19.34
N MET A 411 -59.72 6.38 -20.20
CA MET A 411 -59.54 7.76 -20.66
C MET A 411 -60.73 8.24 -21.50
N LEU A 412 -61.24 7.43 -22.43
CA LEU A 412 -62.44 7.75 -23.20
C LEU A 412 -63.66 7.96 -22.29
N PHE A 413 -63.79 7.16 -21.22
CA PHE A 413 -64.86 7.30 -20.25
C PHE A 413 -64.68 8.48 -19.29
N ALA A 414 -63.46 8.82 -18.89
CA ALA A 414 -63.17 10.00 -18.08
C ALA A 414 -63.48 11.29 -18.85
N VAL A 415 -63.14 11.34 -20.14
CA VAL A 415 -63.55 12.43 -21.05
C VAL A 415 -65.07 12.49 -21.16
N HIS A 416 -65.75 11.35 -21.30
CA HIS A 416 -67.21 11.30 -21.35
C HIS A 416 -67.85 11.75 -20.02
N ALA A 417 -67.25 11.41 -18.88
CA ALA A 417 -67.69 11.84 -17.56
C ALA A 417 -67.46 13.34 -17.33
N ALA A 418 -66.37 13.91 -17.85
CA ALA A 418 -66.11 15.35 -17.82
C ALA A 418 -67.13 16.11 -18.68
N ILE A 419 -67.39 15.64 -19.90
CA ILE A 419 -68.46 16.17 -20.77
C ILE A 419 -69.82 16.04 -20.07
N SER A 420 -70.09 14.91 -19.43
CA SER A 420 -71.30 14.68 -18.66
C SER A 420 -71.38 15.57 -17.42
N GLY A 421 -70.25 15.93 -16.80
CA GLY A 421 -70.15 16.84 -15.66
C GLY A 421 -70.37 18.31 -16.03
N VAL A 422 -69.96 18.70 -17.23
CA VAL A 422 -70.33 20.00 -17.81
C VAL A 422 -71.82 20.02 -18.15
N LEU A 423 -72.36 18.93 -18.71
CA LEU A 423 -73.80 18.76 -18.92
C LEU A 423 -74.59 18.62 -17.60
N PHE A 424 -73.97 18.16 -16.51
CA PHE A 424 -74.57 18.02 -15.17
C PHE A 424 -74.92 19.37 -14.54
N TRP A 425 -74.21 20.43 -14.91
CA TRP A 425 -74.61 21.80 -14.55
C TRP A 425 -75.84 22.28 -15.33
N VAL A 426 -76.18 21.61 -16.43
CA VAL A 426 -77.31 21.95 -17.30
C VAL A 426 -78.54 21.05 -17.05
N ILE A 427 -78.37 19.81 -16.57
CA ILE A 427 -79.48 18.85 -16.39
C ILE A 427 -79.41 18.13 -15.02
N PRO A 428 -80.48 18.18 -14.20
CA PRO A 428 -80.45 17.67 -12.83
C PRO A 428 -80.77 16.17 -12.78
N VAL A 429 -79.77 15.30 -12.92
CA VAL A 429 -79.93 13.87 -12.59
C VAL A 429 -78.75 13.38 -11.75
N LYS A 430 -78.89 13.49 -10.41
CA LYS A 430 -77.80 13.27 -9.43
C LYS A 430 -77.46 11.81 -9.11
N ASN A 431 -78.34 10.84 -9.37
CA ASN A 431 -78.16 9.48 -8.84
C ASN A 431 -77.57 8.46 -9.84
N ILE A 432 -77.57 8.73 -11.15
CA ILE A 432 -77.12 7.74 -12.16
C ILE A 432 -75.59 7.72 -12.32
N LEU A 433 -74.91 8.85 -12.14
CA LEU A 433 -73.46 8.96 -12.32
C LEU A 433 -72.67 8.29 -11.19
N LEU A 434 -73.16 8.37 -9.94
CA LEU A 434 -72.54 7.69 -8.79
C LEU A 434 -72.57 6.16 -8.95
N TRP A 435 -73.71 5.61 -9.39
CA TRP A 435 -73.86 4.18 -9.64
C TRP A 435 -72.96 3.68 -10.78
N LYS A 436 -72.75 4.48 -11.83
CA LYS A 436 -71.81 4.13 -12.90
C LYS A 436 -70.36 4.09 -12.39
N ALA A 437 -69.95 5.04 -11.56
CA ALA A 437 -68.60 5.04 -10.98
C ALA A 437 -68.35 3.82 -10.06
N VAL A 438 -69.36 3.42 -9.27
CA VAL A 438 -69.29 2.26 -8.38
C VAL A 438 -69.24 0.95 -9.18
N ILE A 439 -70.13 0.78 -10.17
CA ILE A 439 -70.15 -0.43 -11.01
C ILE A 439 -68.82 -0.57 -11.78
N MET A 440 -68.25 0.53 -12.28
CA MET A 440 -66.98 0.51 -13.01
C MET A 440 -65.78 0.19 -12.10
N SER A 441 -65.78 0.66 -10.85
CA SER A 441 -64.75 0.30 -9.87
C SER A 441 -64.81 -1.18 -9.51
N ILE A 442 -66.02 -1.75 -9.41
CA ILE A 442 -66.23 -3.17 -9.17
C ILE A 442 -65.76 -4.00 -10.38
N PHE A 443 -66.05 -3.58 -11.60
CA PHE A 443 -65.63 -4.29 -12.82
C PHE A 443 -64.10 -4.31 -12.99
N ALA A 444 -63.43 -3.20 -12.67
CA ALA A 444 -61.97 -3.12 -12.65
C ALA A 444 -61.35 -4.04 -11.59
N LEU A 445 -61.97 -4.13 -10.40
CA LEU A 445 -61.56 -5.05 -9.35
C LEU A 445 -61.75 -6.51 -9.76
N ILE A 446 -62.87 -6.86 -10.39
CA ILE A 446 -63.13 -8.23 -10.86
C ILE A 446 -62.12 -8.64 -11.95
N LEU A 447 -61.78 -7.75 -12.89
CA LEU A 447 -60.74 -8.02 -13.89
C LEU A 447 -59.35 -8.16 -13.26
N LEU A 448 -59.04 -7.40 -12.20
CA LEU A 448 -57.80 -7.54 -11.44
C LEU A 448 -57.70 -8.92 -10.74
N PHE A 449 -58.79 -9.37 -10.13
CA PHE A 449 -58.82 -10.62 -9.34
C PHE A 449 -58.93 -11.89 -10.21
N THR A 450 -59.57 -11.84 -11.37
CA THR A 450 -59.77 -13.02 -12.23
C THR A 450 -58.52 -13.47 -12.98
N TRP A 451 -57.46 -12.66 -13.04
CA TRP A 451 -56.24 -12.94 -13.84
C TRP A 451 -54.98 -13.25 -13.01
N LEU A 452 -55.15 -13.54 -11.71
CA LEU A 452 -54.08 -13.91 -10.76
C LEU A 452 -53.43 -15.32 -10.85
N PRO A 453 -53.81 -16.30 -11.70
CA PRO A 453 -53.37 -17.69 -11.50
C PRO A 453 -52.01 -18.09 -12.13
N CYS A 454 -51.26 -17.20 -12.80
CA CYS A 454 -50.06 -17.62 -13.56
C CYS A 454 -48.72 -17.04 -13.06
N ILE A 455 -48.55 -16.84 -11.76
CA ILE A 455 -47.22 -16.54 -11.19
C ILE A 455 -47.06 -17.38 -9.91
N LYS A 456 -46.55 -18.59 -10.08
CA LYS A 456 -46.01 -19.42 -9.00
C LYS A 456 -44.51 -19.16 -8.94
N ASN A 457 -43.97 -19.01 -7.72
CA ASN A 457 -42.55 -19.10 -7.34
C ASN A 457 -41.76 -17.86 -6.93
N CYS A 458 -42.35 -16.66 -6.78
CA CYS A 458 -41.73 -15.67 -5.88
C CYS A 458 -42.76 -14.76 -5.21
N TRP A 459 -43.17 -15.10 -3.98
CA TRP A 459 -44.21 -14.37 -3.24
C TRP A 459 -43.82 -12.91 -2.95
N LYS A 460 -42.52 -12.64 -2.72
CA LYS A 460 -42.00 -11.28 -2.51
C LYS A 460 -42.15 -10.41 -3.75
N CYS A 461 -41.77 -10.91 -4.94
CA CYS A 461 -41.92 -10.16 -6.18
C CYS A 461 -43.39 -10.02 -6.61
N LYS A 462 -44.24 -11.00 -6.29
CA LYS A 462 -45.69 -10.91 -6.50
C LYS A 462 -46.31 -9.78 -5.67
N LEU A 463 -45.97 -9.68 -4.39
CA LEU A 463 -46.47 -8.63 -3.51
C LEU A 463 -45.98 -7.24 -3.96
N LEU A 464 -44.70 -7.15 -4.36
CA LEU A 464 -44.11 -5.90 -4.85
C LEU A 464 -44.76 -5.43 -6.17
N LEU A 465 -45.06 -6.35 -7.09
CA LEU A 465 -45.74 -6.04 -8.34
C LEU A 465 -47.19 -5.57 -8.10
N ILE A 466 -47.94 -6.24 -7.21
CA ILE A 466 -49.30 -5.84 -6.84
C ILE A 466 -49.30 -4.46 -6.18
N LEU A 467 -48.37 -4.22 -5.26
CA LEU A 467 -48.21 -2.91 -4.61
C LEU A 467 -47.86 -1.82 -5.64
N TRP A 468 -46.98 -2.13 -6.60
CA TRP A 468 -46.62 -1.21 -7.68
C TRP A 468 -47.82 -0.86 -8.57
N GLN A 469 -48.63 -1.86 -8.96
CA GLN A 469 -49.86 -1.62 -9.73
C GLN A 469 -50.85 -0.75 -8.95
N LEU A 470 -51.01 -0.99 -7.65
CA LEU A 470 -51.90 -0.23 -6.79
C LEU A 470 -51.43 1.23 -6.63
N ILE A 471 -50.13 1.45 -6.46
CA ILE A 471 -49.53 2.80 -6.43
C ILE A 471 -49.76 3.52 -7.76
N LEU A 472 -49.56 2.84 -8.90
CA LEU A 472 -49.74 3.44 -10.22
C LEU A 472 -51.20 3.84 -10.48
N VAL A 473 -52.15 2.99 -10.10
CA VAL A 473 -53.59 3.30 -10.17
C VAL A 473 -53.95 4.50 -9.30
N ILE A 474 -53.46 4.58 -8.06
CA ILE A 474 -53.69 5.72 -7.16
C ILE A 474 -53.09 7.00 -7.74
N LEU A 475 -51.84 6.93 -8.20
CA LEU A 475 -51.11 8.06 -8.78
C LEU A 475 -51.80 8.59 -10.04
N CYS A 476 -52.25 7.70 -10.94
CA CYS A 476 -53.05 8.09 -12.09
C CYS A 476 -54.37 8.74 -11.67
N GLY A 477 -55.10 8.14 -10.72
CA GLY A 477 -56.35 8.72 -10.20
C GLY A 477 -56.17 10.12 -9.63
N LEU A 478 -55.08 10.34 -8.87
CA LEU A 478 -54.75 11.62 -8.25
C LEU A 478 -54.36 12.67 -9.31
N PHE A 479 -53.61 12.27 -10.35
CA PHE A 479 -53.31 13.13 -11.49
C PHE A 479 -54.57 13.58 -12.23
N PHE A 480 -55.55 12.70 -12.44
CA PHE A 480 -56.82 13.07 -13.08
C PHE A 480 -57.68 13.99 -12.21
N LEU A 481 -57.69 13.82 -10.89
CA LEU A 481 -58.34 14.76 -9.97
C LEU A 481 -57.69 16.14 -10.05
N ILE A 482 -56.36 16.19 -10.10
CA ILE A 482 -55.59 17.42 -10.29
C ILE A 482 -55.92 18.08 -11.64
N LYS A 483 -56.05 17.31 -12.72
CA LYS A 483 -56.43 17.83 -14.05
C LYS A 483 -57.80 18.53 -14.00
N GLY A 484 -58.83 17.89 -13.43
CA GLY A 484 -60.15 18.50 -13.30
C GLY A 484 -60.14 19.78 -12.46
N PHE A 485 -59.33 19.81 -11.40
CA PHE A 485 -59.13 21.01 -10.59
C PHE A 485 -58.42 22.13 -11.36
N PHE A 486 -57.41 21.80 -12.17
CA PHE A 486 -56.72 22.78 -13.02
C PHE A 486 -57.60 23.31 -14.14
N GLU A 487 -58.42 22.48 -14.79
CA GLU A 487 -59.39 22.95 -15.78
C GLU A 487 -60.39 23.93 -15.14
N TYR A 488 -60.87 23.63 -13.93
CA TYR A 488 -61.72 24.54 -13.16
C TYR A 488 -61.01 25.85 -12.82
N LEU A 489 -59.75 25.79 -12.37
CA LEU A 489 -58.94 26.98 -12.09
C LEU A 489 -58.69 27.81 -13.35
N VAL A 490 -58.35 27.19 -14.48
CA VAL A 490 -58.16 27.89 -15.76
C VAL A 490 -59.45 28.58 -16.18
N LEU A 491 -60.60 27.91 -16.04
CA LEU A 491 -61.89 28.50 -16.37
C LEU A 491 -62.21 29.69 -15.46
N ALA A 492 -62.00 29.53 -14.15
CA ALA A 492 -62.26 30.57 -13.15
C ALA A 492 -61.32 31.79 -13.29
N TYR A 493 -60.06 31.57 -13.67
CA TYR A 493 -59.03 32.61 -13.79
C TYR A 493 -58.85 33.15 -15.22
N SER A 494 -59.60 32.65 -16.21
CA SER A 494 -59.57 33.15 -17.60
C SER A 494 -59.88 34.65 -17.73
N VAL A 495 -60.45 35.26 -16.69
CA VAL A 495 -60.75 36.70 -16.60
C VAL A 495 -59.57 37.53 -16.04
N SER A 496 -58.59 36.90 -15.40
CA SER A 496 -57.48 37.59 -14.71
C SER A 496 -56.11 37.21 -15.28
N GLY A 497 -55.58 38.06 -16.17
CA GLY A 497 -54.15 38.21 -16.49
C GLY A 497 -53.40 36.98 -17.03
N PHE A 498 -52.91 37.07 -18.27
CA PHE A 498 -52.06 36.10 -18.97
C PHE A 498 -50.91 35.47 -18.13
N TRP A 499 -50.34 36.23 -17.19
CA TRP A 499 -49.24 35.76 -16.33
C TRP A 499 -49.61 34.64 -15.36
N LEU A 500 -50.84 34.63 -14.84
CA LEU A 500 -51.32 33.58 -13.94
C LEU A 500 -51.52 32.26 -14.69
N TYR A 501 -51.95 32.35 -15.96
CA TYR A 501 -52.10 31.20 -16.85
C TYR A 501 -50.75 30.54 -17.19
N LEU A 502 -49.74 31.35 -17.51
CA LEU A 502 -48.37 30.86 -17.75
C LEU A 502 -47.76 30.17 -16.52
N LEU A 503 -47.94 30.76 -15.33
CA LEU A 503 -47.48 30.16 -14.07
C LEU A 503 -48.15 28.79 -13.85
N LEU A 504 -49.45 28.70 -14.11
CA LEU A 504 -50.23 27.48 -13.89
C LEU A 504 -49.86 26.37 -14.88
N ILE A 505 -49.58 26.70 -16.15
CA ILE A 505 -48.99 25.77 -17.12
C ILE A 505 -47.62 25.28 -16.66
N LEU A 506 -46.75 26.19 -16.19
CA LEU A 506 -45.41 25.82 -15.72
C LEU A 506 -45.50 24.85 -14.54
N ILE A 507 -46.39 25.09 -13.58
CA ILE A 507 -46.64 24.19 -12.46
C ILE A 507 -47.11 22.81 -12.95
N LEU A 508 -48.03 22.77 -13.92
CA LEU A 508 -48.53 21.52 -14.50
C LEU A 508 -47.41 20.71 -15.17
N VAL A 509 -46.54 21.36 -15.96
CA VAL A 509 -45.39 20.71 -16.60
C VAL A 509 -44.44 20.13 -15.55
N VAL A 510 -44.13 20.90 -14.50
CA VAL A 510 -43.27 20.42 -13.39
C VAL A 510 -43.88 19.21 -12.70
N VAL A 511 -45.19 19.20 -12.44
CA VAL A 511 -45.89 18.06 -11.82
C VAL A 511 -45.84 16.82 -12.73
N ILE A 512 -46.04 16.97 -14.04
CA ILE A 512 -45.94 15.85 -15.00
C ILE A 512 -44.52 15.28 -15.03
N VAL A 513 -43.49 16.13 -15.06
CA VAL A 513 -42.09 15.68 -15.08
C VAL A 513 -41.74 14.94 -13.78
N LEU A 514 -42.13 15.48 -12.62
CA LEU A 514 -41.94 14.82 -11.33
C LEU A 514 -42.63 13.46 -11.27
N PHE A 515 -43.84 13.36 -11.82
CA PHE A 515 -44.57 12.09 -11.89
C PHE A 515 -43.82 11.04 -12.72
N ILE A 516 -43.32 11.41 -13.90
CA ILE A 516 -42.53 10.53 -14.76
C ILE A 516 -41.28 10.04 -14.01
N ILE A 517 -40.57 10.95 -13.33
CA ILE A 517 -39.38 10.61 -12.52
C ILE A 517 -39.74 9.60 -11.42
N ILE A 518 -40.84 9.82 -10.68
CA ILE A 518 -41.27 8.91 -9.62
C ILE A 518 -41.58 7.51 -10.17
N VAL A 519 -42.27 7.41 -11.31
CA VAL A 519 -42.56 6.12 -11.96
C VAL A 519 -41.27 5.41 -12.38
N ILE A 520 -40.30 6.15 -12.93
CA ILE A 520 -38.99 5.60 -13.30
C ILE A 520 -38.22 5.10 -12.07
N LEU A 521 -38.18 5.88 -10.99
CA LEU A 521 -37.48 5.50 -9.76
C LEU A 521 -38.10 4.26 -9.11
N LEU A 522 -39.44 4.19 -9.04
CA LEU A 522 -40.14 3.02 -8.51
C LEU A 522 -39.90 1.77 -9.36
N PHE A 523 -39.82 1.91 -10.69
CA PHE A 523 -39.50 0.81 -11.59
C PHE A 523 -38.05 0.33 -11.41
N ASN A 524 -37.09 1.25 -11.34
CA ASN A 524 -35.69 0.90 -11.09
C ASN A 524 -35.51 0.22 -9.73
N PHE A 525 -36.24 0.68 -8.71
CA PHE A 525 -36.27 0.04 -7.40
C PHE A 525 -36.81 -1.39 -7.50
N TRP A 526 -37.91 -1.62 -8.20
CA TRP A 526 -38.45 -2.96 -8.46
C TRP A 526 -37.43 -3.85 -9.20
N LYS A 527 -36.79 -3.33 -10.25
CA LYS A 527 -35.75 -4.03 -11.04
C LYS A 527 -34.60 -4.49 -10.13
N SER A 528 -34.10 -3.60 -9.27
CA SER A 528 -32.97 -3.90 -8.38
C SER A 528 -33.25 -5.03 -7.38
N ILE A 529 -34.51 -5.18 -6.95
CA ILE A 529 -34.89 -6.17 -5.94
C ILE A 529 -35.28 -7.50 -6.59
N CYS A 530 -35.95 -7.47 -7.74
CA CYS A 530 -36.56 -8.65 -8.34
C CYS A 530 -35.83 -9.23 -9.56
N CYS A 531 -34.90 -8.50 -10.18
CA CYS A 531 -34.12 -8.97 -11.33
C CYS A 531 -32.68 -8.42 -11.28
N PRO A 532 -31.81 -8.97 -10.40
CA PRO A 532 -30.47 -8.44 -10.19
C PRO A 532 -29.48 -8.70 -11.34
N GLN A 533 -29.82 -9.52 -12.34
CA GLN A 533 -28.93 -9.81 -13.47
C GLN A 533 -29.57 -9.47 -14.83
N LYS A 534 -28.69 -9.11 -15.78
CA LYS A 534 -28.94 -8.45 -17.07
C LYS A 534 -29.90 -9.24 -17.98
N CYS A 535 -31.19 -9.24 -17.68
CA CYS A 535 -32.21 -9.58 -18.66
C CYS A 535 -32.38 -8.38 -19.61
N THR A 536 -31.58 -8.35 -20.68
CA THR A 536 -31.61 -7.37 -21.78
C THR A 536 -33.01 -7.18 -22.38
N ARG A 537 -33.86 -8.22 -22.36
CA ARG A 537 -35.26 -8.14 -22.81
C ARG A 537 -36.17 -7.19 -22.02
N LEU A 538 -35.77 -6.75 -20.82
CA LEU A 538 -36.61 -5.84 -20.03
C LEU A 538 -36.55 -4.38 -20.54
N GLU A 539 -35.47 -3.99 -21.23
CA GLU A 539 -35.35 -2.66 -21.85
C GLU A 539 -36.29 -2.48 -23.04
N GLU A 540 -36.52 -3.55 -23.80
CA GLU A 540 -37.49 -3.57 -24.90
C GLU A 540 -38.92 -3.33 -24.39
N LEU A 541 -39.24 -3.87 -23.21
CA LEU A 541 -40.53 -3.68 -22.54
C LEU A 541 -40.72 -2.25 -22.03
N TYR A 542 -39.65 -1.63 -21.53
CA TYR A 542 -39.63 -0.24 -21.07
C TYR A 542 -39.90 0.73 -22.22
N LEU A 543 -39.26 0.50 -23.37
CA LEU A 543 -39.47 1.30 -24.57
C LEU A 543 -40.92 1.18 -25.06
N ALA A 544 -41.48 -0.03 -25.10
CA ALA A 544 -42.89 -0.25 -25.48
C ALA A 544 -43.87 0.47 -24.54
N PHE A 545 -43.62 0.46 -23.23
CA PHE A 545 -44.47 1.15 -22.25
C PHE A 545 -44.39 2.68 -22.39
N VAL A 546 -43.18 3.24 -22.55
CA VAL A 546 -43.00 4.69 -22.75
C VAL A 546 -43.67 5.15 -24.05
N ILE A 547 -43.57 4.36 -25.13
CA ILE A 547 -44.23 4.65 -26.41
C ILE A 547 -45.75 4.54 -26.29
N GLY A 548 -46.27 3.50 -25.64
CA GLY A 548 -47.71 3.31 -25.41
C GLY A 548 -48.32 4.42 -24.55
N PHE A 549 -47.62 4.82 -23.48
CA PHE A 549 -48.06 5.92 -22.62
C PHE A 549 -47.94 7.28 -23.32
N GLY A 550 -46.84 7.51 -24.04
CA GLY A 550 -46.63 8.74 -24.83
C GLY A 550 -47.69 8.91 -25.93
N SER A 551 -48.03 7.84 -26.65
CA SER A 551 -49.09 7.86 -27.66
C SER A 551 -50.49 8.05 -27.05
N ALA A 552 -50.79 7.43 -25.90
CA ALA A 552 -52.04 7.68 -25.17
C ALA A 552 -52.14 9.13 -24.66
N LEU A 553 -51.03 9.71 -24.19
CA LEU A 553 -50.97 11.11 -23.78
C LEU A 553 -51.21 12.06 -24.95
N VAL A 554 -50.55 11.81 -26.10
CA VAL A 554 -50.76 12.59 -27.33
C VAL A 554 -52.20 12.46 -27.83
N ALA A 555 -52.78 11.26 -27.77
CA ALA A 555 -54.19 11.05 -28.13
C ALA A 555 -55.14 11.80 -27.17
N ALA A 556 -54.86 11.81 -25.87
CA ALA A 556 -55.63 12.55 -24.88
C ALA A 556 -55.53 14.07 -25.06
N LEU A 557 -54.37 14.57 -25.49
CA LEU A 557 -54.15 15.98 -25.83
C LEU A 557 -54.84 16.37 -27.16
N ASN A 558 -54.86 15.50 -28.16
CA ASN A 558 -55.60 15.73 -29.40
C ASN A 558 -57.13 15.79 -29.19
N ILE A 559 -57.68 15.10 -28.18
CA ILE A 559 -59.12 15.18 -27.88
C ILE A 559 -59.50 16.55 -27.27
N THR A 560 -58.56 17.24 -26.63
CA THR A 560 -58.78 18.61 -26.15
C THR A 560 -58.76 19.68 -27.26
N GLU A 561 -58.30 19.34 -28.47
CA GLU A 561 -58.26 20.22 -29.65
C GLU A 561 -59.59 20.43 -30.37
N ILE A 562 -60.70 19.84 -29.89
CA ILE A 562 -62.04 20.16 -30.43
C ILE A 562 -62.45 21.62 -30.12
N TRP A 563 -61.68 22.37 -29.32
CA TRP A 563 -62.10 23.69 -28.83
C TRP A 563 -61.27 24.94 -29.18
N GLN A 564 -60.14 24.94 -29.90
CA GLN A 564 -59.62 26.17 -30.57
C GLN A 564 -58.32 25.97 -31.40
N ASP A 565 -58.42 26.27 -32.70
CA ASP A 565 -57.40 26.61 -33.72
C ASP A 565 -56.30 25.61 -34.17
N PHE A 566 -56.40 25.32 -35.48
CA PHE A 566 -55.79 24.28 -36.32
C PHE A 566 -54.26 24.35 -36.61
N ARG A 567 -53.45 25.12 -35.86
CA ARG A 567 -52.06 25.44 -36.30
C ARG A 567 -50.94 24.50 -35.83
N TRP A 568 -51.18 23.57 -34.89
CA TRP A 568 -50.11 22.75 -34.29
C TRP A 568 -50.10 21.27 -34.69
N GLN A 569 -51.07 20.82 -35.49
CA GLN A 569 -51.20 19.44 -35.98
C GLN A 569 -49.91 18.82 -36.56
N PRO A 570 -49.09 19.49 -37.40
CA PRO A 570 -47.94 18.86 -38.05
C PRO A 570 -46.84 18.41 -37.07
N ILE A 571 -46.68 19.09 -35.95
CA ILE A 571 -45.61 18.82 -34.98
C ILE A 571 -45.93 17.56 -34.16
N ALA A 572 -47.20 17.36 -33.80
CA ALA A 572 -47.63 16.15 -33.10
C ALA A 572 -47.42 14.88 -33.93
N TRP A 573 -47.72 14.93 -35.24
CA TRP A 573 -47.47 13.82 -36.16
C TRP A 573 -45.96 13.56 -36.35
N ALA A 574 -45.14 14.59 -36.44
CA ALA A 574 -43.69 14.45 -36.55
C ALA A 574 -43.06 13.76 -35.32
N VAL A 575 -43.51 14.12 -34.11
CA VAL A 575 -43.03 13.48 -32.88
C VAL A 575 -43.47 12.01 -32.80
N GLY A 576 -44.73 11.71 -33.15
CA GLY A 576 -45.22 10.33 -33.17
C GLY A 576 -44.47 9.44 -34.17
N LEU A 577 -44.16 9.96 -35.36
CA LEU A 577 -43.45 9.23 -36.41
C LEU A 577 -41.96 9.04 -36.10
N PHE A 578 -41.34 10.01 -35.42
CA PHE A 578 -39.95 9.89 -34.94
C PHE A 578 -39.81 8.79 -33.87
N ILE A 579 -40.76 8.70 -32.94
CA ILE A 579 -40.78 7.65 -31.90
C ILE A 579 -40.96 6.26 -32.54
N LEU A 580 -41.81 6.13 -33.57
CA LEU A 580 -42.04 4.87 -34.29
C LEU A 580 -40.80 4.39 -35.07
N LEU A 581 -40.10 5.30 -35.75
CA LEU A 581 -38.89 4.96 -36.53
C LEU A 581 -37.73 4.53 -35.62
N PHE A 582 -37.57 5.18 -34.47
CA PHE A 582 -36.53 4.82 -33.50
C PHE A 582 -36.74 3.40 -32.94
N TYR A 583 -38.01 3.00 -32.74
CA TYR A 583 -38.38 1.64 -32.33
C TYR A 583 -37.99 0.58 -33.36
N LEU A 584 -38.26 0.82 -34.65
CA LEU A 584 -37.97 -0.15 -35.71
C LEU A 584 -36.46 -0.37 -35.94
N ILE A 585 -35.65 0.69 -35.85
CA ILE A 585 -34.19 0.60 -36.01
C ILE A 585 -33.55 -0.18 -34.85
N TYR A 586 -34.06 0.02 -33.62
CA TYR A 586 -33.52 -0.64 -32.44
C TYR A 586 -33.81 -2.15 -32.43
N VAL A 587 -35.05 -2.55 -32.76
CA VAL A 587 -35.47 -3.97 -32.81
C VAL A 587 -34.66 -4.78 -33.84
N HIS A 588 -34.19 -4.15 -34.93
CA HIS A 588 -33.40 -4.85 -35.94
C HIS A 588 -31.98 -5.21 -35.46
N ASN A 589 -31.37 -4.42 -34.56
CA ASN A 589 -29.98 -4.59 -34.14
C ASN A 589 -29.78 -5.63 -33.00
N CYS A 590 -30.83 -6.04 -32.29
CA CYS A 590 -30.70 -6.92 -31.11
C CYS A 590 -30.89 -8.43 -31.39
N ASN A 591 -31.19 -8.84 -32.63
CA ASN A 591 -31.56 -10.22 -32.97
C ASN A 591 -30.41 -11.09 -33.53
N ASN A 592 -29.15 -10.89 -33.11
CA ASN A 592 -28.02 -11.73 -33.54
C ASN A 592 -27.59 -12.70 -32.40
N PRO A 593 -27.94 -14.00 -32.44
CA PRO A 593 -27.84 -14.93 -31.30
C PRO A 593 -26.52 -15.74 -31.20
N ASP A 594 -25.45 -15.36 -31.90
CA ASP A 594 -24.27 -16.24 -32.05
C ASP A 594 -23.12 -16.05 -31.05
N GLU A 595 -23.27 -15.22 -30.00
CA GLU A 595 -22.20 -14.99 -29.02
C GLU A 595 -22.36 -15.89 -27.79
N TRP A 596 -21.27 -16.56 -27.41
CA TRP A 596 -21.15 -17.28 -26.14
C TRP A 596 -21.10 -16.25 -24.98
N GLU A 597 -21.90 -16.46 -23.94
CA GLU A 597 -21.85 -15.68 -22.69
C GLU A 597 -20.81 -16.21 -21.70
#